data_AF-W2TU22-F1
#
_entry.id   AF-W2TU22-F1
#
_cell.length_a   1.000
_cell.length_b   1.000
_cell.length_c   1.000
_cell.angle_alpha   90.00
_cell.angle_beta   90.00
_cell.angle_gamma   90.00
#
_symmetry.space_group_name_H-M   'P 1'
#
loop_
_entity.id
_entity.type
_entity.pdbx_description
1 polymer ?
#
loop_
_entity_poly.entity_id
_entity_poly.type
_entity_poly.pdbx_seq_one_letter_code
_entity_poly.pdbx_strand_id
1 'polypeptide(L)'
;MEHAMINWVGRALGLPETFLFQDSPDSSQGGGTVTESGSDAIFCAVLAARQWKINEVIEEQQRTGVAKYDTIHDIAKRLVVYCSKDAHSCIEKACNLAMLRCRLIQPTEENQWGITGEQIEEQIKKNPDFRTITLYNNALREI
;
A
#
# COMPACT_ATOMS: atom_id res chain seq x y z
N MET A 1 19.24 13.20 -14.27
CA MET A 1 19.66 12.00 -15.04
C MET A 1 18.80 10.80 -14.66
N GLU A 2 18.64 10.52 -13.36
CA GLU A 2 17.78 9.44 -12.84
C GLU A 2 16.33 9.48 -13.37
N HIS A 3 15.65 10.64 -13.34
CA HIS A 3 14.25 10.74 -13.77
C HIS A 3 14.03 10.28 -15.22
N ALA A 4 14.94 10.64 -16.14
CA ALA A 4 14.85 10.23 -17.53
C ALA A 4 15.07 8.72 -17.68
N MET A 5 16.02 8.15 -16.94
CA MET A 5 16.29 6.70 -16.94
C MET A 5 15.10 5.91 -16.40
N ILE A 6 14.47 6.39 -15.32
CA ILE A 6 13.29 5.76 -14.73
C ILE A 6 12.10 5.83 -15.68
N ASN A 7 11.90 6.97 -16.37
CA ASN A 7 10.88 7.06 -17.41
C ASN A 7 11.12 6.08 -18.55
N TRP A 8 12.37 5.88 -18.98
CA TRP A 8 12.70 4.89 -20.01
C TRP A 8 12.39 3.47 -19.57
N VAL A 9 12.79 3.09 -18.35
CA VAL A 9 12.49 1.77 -17.79
C VAL A 9 10.98 1.58 -17.64
N GLY A 10 10.27 2.57 -17.11
CA GLY A 10 8.82 2.51 -16.92
C GLY A 10 8.06 2.34 -18.24
N ARG A 11 8.45 3.08 -19.29
CA ARG A 11 7.87 2.91 -20.64
C ARG A 11 8.22 1.56 -21.25
N ALA A 12 9.44 1.06 -21.06
CA ALA A 12 9.84 -0.27 -21.52
C ALA A 12 9.04 -1.40 -20.85
N LEU A 13 8.61 -1.21 -19.60
CA LEU A 13 7.72 -2.11 -18.87
C LEU A 13 6.23 -1.89 -19.18
N GLY A 14 5.88 -0.91 -20.01
CA GLY A 14 4.49 -0.58 -20.34
C GLY A 14 3.71 0.05 -19.18
N LEU A 15 4.38 0.74 -18.25
CA LEU A 15 3.70 1.43 -17.16
C LEU A 15 2.89 2.64 -17.68
N PRO A 16 1.71 2.91 -17.11
CA PRO A 16 0.95 4.12 -17.41
C PRO A 16 1.77 5.39 -17.16
N GLU A 17 1.59 6.42 -18.01
CA GLU A 17 2.30 7.71 -17.88
C GLU A 17 2.04 8.41 -16.54
N THR A 18 0.95 8.07 -15.84
CA THR A 18 0.67 8.57 -14.48
C THR A 18 1.70 8.13 -13.44
N PHE A 19 2.45 7.06 -13.69
CA PHE A 19 3.55 6.60 -12.82
C PHE A 19 4.90 7.24 -13.18
N LEU A 20 4.98 7.96 -14.29
CA LEU A 20 6.21 8.54 -14.80
C LEU A 20 6.35 10.00 -14.36
N PHE A 21 7.59 10.51 -14.40
CA PHE A 21 7.85 11.92 -14.21
C PHE A 21 7.27 12.72 -15.38
N GLN A 22 6.51 13.78 -15.08
CA GLN A 22 5.98 14.69 -16.09
C GLN A 22 6.94 15.86 -16.34
N ASP A 23 6.84 16.44 -17.54
CA ASP A 23 7.72 17.53 -17.99
C ASP A 23 7.53 18.84 -17.19
N SER A 24 6.36 19.02 -16.57
CA SER A 24 6.07 20.15 -15.69
C SER A 24 6.11 19.73 -14.21
N PRO A 25 6.98 20.35 -13.38
CA PRO A 25 7.11 20.01 -11.96
C PRO A 25 5.78 20.15 -11.18
N ASP A 26 4.99 21.16 -11.51
CA ASP A 26 3.75 21.48 -10.81
C ASP A 26 2.58 20.53 -11.13
N SER A 27 2.67 19.76 -12.22
CA SER A 27 1.65 18.77 -12.62
C SER A 27 2.06 17.32 -12.34
N SER A 28 3.33 17.08 -12.00
CA SER A 28 3.86 15.74 -11.78
C SER A 28 3.39 15.15 -10.45
N GLN A 29 2.34 14.34 -10.48
CA GLN A 29 1.83 13.58 -9.31
C GLN A 29 2.47 12.18 -9.17
N GLY A 30 3.26 11.76 -10.16
CA GLY A 30 3.93 10.46 -10.21
C GLY A 30 5.45 10.55 -10.34
N GLY A 31 6.08 9.38 -10.41
CA GLY A 31 7.54 9.23 -10.54
C GLY A 31 8.04 7.93 -9.93
N GLY A 32 9.35 7.72 -9.97
CA GLY A 32 10.01 6.58 -9.34
C GLY A 32 11.42 6.93 -8.88
N THR A 33 12.02 6.10 -8.05
CA THR A 33 13.41 6.28 -7.60
C THR A 33 14.13 4.94 -7.57
N VAL A 34 15.44 4.96 -7.78
CA VAL A 34 16.28 3.79 -7.61
C VAL A 34 16.47 3.53 -6.12
N THR A 35 16.14 2.33 -5.69
CA THR A 35 16.34 1.87 -4.31
C THR A 35 17.47 0.85 -4.27
N GLU A 36 18.13 0.74 -3.11
CA GLU A 36 19.21 -0.23 -2.90
C GLU A 36 18.70 -1.68 -3.02
N SER A 37 17.49 -1.95 -2.51
CA SER A 37 16.85 -3.25 -2.62
C SER A 37 15.33 -3.15 -2.77
N GLY A 38 14.71 -4.20 -3.32
CA GLY A 38 13.25 -4.32 -3.35
C GLY A 38 12.62 -4.36 -1.95
N SER A 39 13.37 -4.76 -0.91
CA SER A 39 12.87 -4.73 0.46
C SER A 39 12.73 -3.29 0.99
N ASP A 40 13.66 -2.41 0.62
CA ASP A 40 13.61 -0.99 0.99
C ASP A 40 12.47 -0.28 0.26
N ALA A 41 12.27 -0.60 -1.03
CA ALA A 41 11.12 -0.11 -1.79
C ALA A 41 9.78 -0.50 -1.13
N ILE A 42 9.64 -1.76 -0.72
CA ILE A 42 8.45 -2.26 -0.01
C ILE A 42 8.28 -1.57 1.33
N PHE A 43 9.37 -1.39 2.10
CA PHE A 43 9.30 -0.70 3.38
C PHE A 43 8.85 0.76 3.25
N CYS A 44 9.40 1.49 2.28
CA CYS A 44 8.99 2.85 1.95
C CYS A 44 7.50 2.90 1.55
N ALA A 45 7.04 1.97 0.71
CA ALA A 45 5.63 1.89 0.31
C ALA A 45 4.69 1.63 1.52
N VAL A 46 5.08 0.72 2.42
CA VAL A 46 4.34 0.42 3.64
C VAL A 46 4.24 1.64 4.57
N LEU A 47 5.35 2.36 4.76
CA LEU A 47 5.38 3.57 5.58
C LEU A 47 4.53 4.70 4.98
N ALA A 48 4.64 4.91 3.66
CA ALA A 48 3.85 5.91 2.95
C ALA A 48 2.34 5.60 3.08
N ALA A 49 1.94 4.35 2.85
CA ALA A 49 0.56 3.92 2.98
C ALA A 49 0.02 4.05 4.42
N ARG A 50 0.85 3.73 5.43
CA ARG A 50 0.53 3.95 6.84
C ARG A 50 0.27 5.42 7.13
N GLN A 51 1.18 6.30 6.72
CA GLN A 51 1.05 7.72 6.99
C GLN A 51 -0.15 8.32 6.28
N TRP A 52 -0.37 7.93 5.02
CA TRP A 52 -1.53 8.36 4.25
C TRP A 52 -2.84 7.98 4.94
N LYS A 53 -2.96 6.74 5.42
CA LYS A 53 -4.16 6.28 6.13
C LYS A 53 -4.36 6.96 7.48
N ILE A 54 -3.29 7.31 8.19
CA ILE A 54 -3.36 8.09 9.42
C ILE A 54 -3.91 9.49 9.14
N ASN A 55 -3.38 10.17 8.12
CA ASN A 55 -3.84 11.50 7.73
C ASN A 55 -5.32 11.49 7.34
N GLU A 56 -5.75 10.51 6.53
CA GLU A 56 -7.16 10.33 6.15
C GLU A 56 -8.08 10.22 7.38
N VAL A 57 -7.67 9.45 8.40
CA VAL A 57 -8.46 9.30 9.64
C VAL A 57 -8.51 10.60 10.43
N ILE A 58 -7.39 11.34 10.52
CA ILE A 58 -7.33 12.63 11.22
C ILE A 58 -8.24 13.66 10.53
N GLU A 59 -8.18 13.74 9.19
CA GLU A 59 -9.02 14.62 8.39
C GLU A 59 -10.51 14.26 8.54
N GLU A 60 -10.85 12.97 8.55
CA GLU A 60 -12.22 12.49 8.80
C GLU A 60 -12.73 12.91 10.18
N GLN A 61 -11.90 12.82 11.22
CA GLN A 61 -12.25 13.28 12.58
C GLN A 61 -12.47 14.78 12.64
N GLN A 62 -11.60 15.56 12.01
CA GLN A 62 -11.74 17.02 11.93
C GLN A 62 -13.03 17.42 11.21
N ARG A 63 -13.36 16.74 10.11
CA ARG A 63 -14.58 16.99 9.32
C ARG A 63 -15.86 16.63 10.08
N THR A 64 -15.84 15.55 10.86
CA THR A 64 -17.02 15.07 11.61
C THR A 64 -17.17 15.73 12.98
N GLY A 65 -16.10 16.32 13.52
CA GLY A 65 -16.07 16.88 14.88
C GLY A 65 -16.08 15.81 15.97
N VAL A 66 -15.96 14.52 15.62
CA VAL A 66 -15.98 13.41 16.57
C VAL A 66 -14.56 12.85 16.72
N ALA A 67 -13.93 13.13 17.86
CA ALA A 67 -12.63 12.56 18.21
C ALA A 67 -12.79 11.09 18.64
N LYS A 68 -12.67 10.17 17.68
CA LYS A 68 -12.71 8.71 17.94
C LYS A 68 -11.37 8.14 18.45
N TYR A 69 -10.27 8.83 18.17
CA TYR A 69 -8.91 8.42 18.48
C TYR A 69 -8.13 9.64 18.97
N ASP A 70 -7.44 9.51 20.10
CA ASP A 70 -6.71 10.62 20.73
C ASP A 70 -5.29 10.75 20.19
N THR A 71 -4.67 9.63 19.78
CA THR A 71 -3.28 9.60 19.32
C THR A 71 -3.10 8.92 17.97
N ILE A 72 -2.01 9.26 17.28
CA ILE A 72 -1.57 8.55 16.06
C ILE A 72 -1.36 7.06 16.34
N HIS A 73 -0.91 6.70 17.55
CA HIS A 73 -0.73 5.31 17.96
C HIS A 73 -2.07 4.55 18.03
N ASP A 74 -3.15 5.22 18.49
CA ASP A 74 -4.49 4.62 18.54
C ASP A 74 -5.08 4.33 17.16
N ILE A 75 -4.70 5.12 16.17
CA ILE A 75 -5.05 4.86 14.77
C ILE A 75 -4.19 3.71 14.26
N ALA A 76 -2.85 3.80 14.41
CA ALA A 76 -1.90 2.82 13.89
C ALA A 76 -2.14 1.40 14.41
N LYS A 77 -2.49 1.22 15.70
CA LYS A 77 -2.78 -0.09 16.29
C LYS A 77 -3.96 -0.83 15.66
N ARG A 78 -4.84 -0.09 14.95
CA ARG A 78 -6.01 -0.60 14.23
C ARG A 78 -5.77 -0.76 12.74
N LEU A 79 -4.58 -0.43 12.24
CA LEU A 79 -4.22 -0.65 10.85
C LEU A 79 -3.78 -2.09 10.62
N VAL A 80 -4.32 -2.71 9.58
CA VAL A 80 -4.00 -4.09 9.16
C VAL A 80 -3.57 -4.07 7.70
N VAL A 81 -2.47 -4.79 7.41
CA VAL A 81 -2.01 -5.12 6.06
C VAL A 81 -2.35 -6.58 5.79
N TYR A 82 -2.89 -6.86 4.61
CA TYR A 82 -3.10 -8.23 4.12
C TYR A 82 -2.06 -8.58 3.07
N CYS A 83 -1.46 -9.76 3.15
CA CYS A 83 -0.55 -10.27 2.13
C CYS A 83 -0.66 -11.79 1.98
N SER A 84 -0.04 -12.35 0.94
CA SER A 84 -0.04 -13.80 0.71
C SER A 84 0.85 -14.46 1.74
N LYS A 85 0.46 -15.63 2.23
CA LYS A 85 1.33 -16.46 3.07
C LYS A 85 2.64 -16.85 2.36
N ASP A 86 2.60 -16.95 1.03
CA ASP A 86 3.77 -17.27 0.20
C ASP A 86 4.51 -16.01 -0.28
N ALA A 87 4.12 -14.83 0.21
CA ALA A 87 4.82 -13.59 -0.12
C ALA A 87 6.24 -13.57 0.47
N HIS A 88 7.13 -12.83 -0.18
CA HIS A 88 8.50 -12.70 0.31
C HIS A 88 8.52 -12.10 1.72
N SER A 89 9.37 -12.66 2.60
CA SER A 89 9.46 -12.28 4.03
C SER A 89 9.70 -10.78 4.29
N CYS A 90 10.15 -10.02 3.28
CA CYS A 90 10.32 -8.57 3.38
C CYS A 90 9.01 -7.84 3.70
N ILE A 91 7.85 -8.34 3.27
CA ILE A 91 6.56 -7.69 3.57
C ILE A 91 6.25 -7.77 5.06
N GLU A 92 6.39 -8.95 5.66
CA GLU A 92 6.20 -9.14 7.10
C GLU A 92 7.22 -8.31 7.91
N LYS A 93 8.49 -8.31 7.48
CA LYS A 93 9.54 -7.47 8.09
C LYS A 93 9.18 -5.98 8.03
N ALA A 94 8.73 -5.50 6.87
CA ALA A 94 8.32 -4.11 6.70
C ALA A 94 7.11 -3.75 7.58
N CYS A 95 6.12 -4.63 7.67
CA CYS A 95 4.97 -4.43 8.57
C CYS A 95 5.38 -4.36 10.04
N ASN A 96 6.26 -5.26 10.47
CA ASN A 96 6.77 -5.29 11.84
C ASN A 96 7.54 -4.01 12.19
N LEU A 97 8.44 -3.56 11.30
CA LEU A 97 9.18 -2.31 11.48
C LEU A 97 8.26 -1.08 11.47
N ALA A 98 7.19 -1.11 10.67
CA ALA A 98 6.18 -0.05 10.63
C ALA A 98 5.13 -0.12 11.77
N MET A 99 5.26 -1.09 12.69
CA MET A 99 4.30 -1.36 13.77
C MET A 99 2.87 -1.59 13.27
N LEU A 100 2.74 -2.28 12.14
CA LEU A 100 1.47 -2.66 11.54
C LEU A 100 1.16 -4.13 11.78
N ARG A 101 -0.12 -4.47 11.93
CA ARG A 101 -0.54 -5.86 11.98
C ARG A 101 -0.53 -6.42 10.56
N CYS A 102 0.25 -7.47 10.34
CA CYS A 102 0.24 -8.21 9.07
C CYS A 102 -0.65 -9.45 9.20
N ARG A 103 -1.53 -9.69 8.23
CA ARG A 103 -2.38 -10.88 8.17
C ARG A 103 -2.13 -11.63 6.86
N LEU A 104 -1.74 -12.88 7.02
CA LEU A 104 -1.44 -13.77 5.90
C LEU A 104 -2.72 -14.43 5.41
N ILE A 105 -2.97 -14.34 4.11
CA ILE A 105 -4.03 -15.06 3.41
C ILE A 105 -3.38 -16.27 2.73
N GLN A 106 -3.91 -17.45 2.99
CA GLN A 106 -3.45 -18.67 2.32
C GLN A 106 -4.00 -18.66 0.88
N PRO A 107 -3.12 -18.57 -0.14
CA PRO A 107 -3.56 -18.78 -1.50
C PRO A 107 -3.92 -20.26 -1.72
N THR A 108 -4.81 -20.51 -2.66
CA THR A 108 -5.28 -21.86 -3.00
C THR A 108 -4.99 -22.18 -4.46
N GLU A 109 -5.04 -23.46 -4.81
CA GLU A 109 -4.81 -23.93 -6.18
C GLU A 109 -5.88 -23.40 -7.14
N GLU A 110 -7.15 -23.28 -6.69
CA GLU A 110 -8.23 -22.74 -7.52
C GLU A 110 -7.94 -21.29 -7.96
N ASN A 111 -7.23 -20.54 -7.13
CA ASN A 111 -6.83 -19.16 -7.40
C ASN A 111 -5.41 -19.06 -8.00
N GLN A 112 -4.88 -20.17 -8.53
CA GLN A 112 -3.54 -20.25 -9.11
C GLN A 112 -2.43 -19.73 -8.19
N TRP A 113 -2.54 -20.02 -6.89
CA TRP A 113 -1.62 -19.53 -5.85
C TRP A 113 -1.61 -18.00 -5.66
N GLY A 114 -2.61 -17.30 -6.20
CA GLY A 114 -2.83 -15.86 -6.02
C GLY A 114 -3.79 -15.52 -4.87
N ILE A 115 -3.80 -14.25 -4.48
CA ILE A 115 -4.84 -13.68 -3.63
C ILE A 115 -5.89 -12.98 -4.50
N THR A 116 -7.16 -13.22 -4.19
CA THR A 116 -8.29 -12.56 -4.86
C THR A 116 -8.89 -11.44 -4.00
N GLY A 117 -9.58 -10.50 -4.65
CA GLY A 117 -10.29 -9.42 -3.95
C GLY A 117 -11.36 -9.95 -3.00
N GLU A 118 -12.07 -11.01 -3.36
CA GLU A 118 -13.09 -11.65 -2.52
C GLU A 118 -12.51 -12.19 -1.21
N GLN A 119 -11.34 -12.83 -1.27
CA GLN A 119 -10.65 -13.30 -0.06
C GLN A 119 -10.26 -12.14 0.85
N ILE A 120 -9.76 -11.03 0.29
CA ILE A 120 -9.43 -9.83 1.06
C ILE A 120 -10.70 -9.24 1.68
N GLU A 121 -11.78 -9.12 0.91
CA GLU A 121 -13.05 -8.57 1.39
C GLU A 121 -13.65 -9.41 2.52
N GLU A 122 -13.58 -10.75 2.41
CA GLU A 122 -14.00 -11.65 3.47
C GLU A 122 -13.19 -11.44 4.76
N GLN A 123 -11.86 -11.26 4.64
CA GLN A 123 -11.02 -10.97 5.79
C GLN A 123 -11.33 -9.60 6.40
N ILE A 124 -11.65 -8.59 5.57
CA ILE A 124 -12.07 -7.27 6.05
C ILE A 124 -13.39 -7.38 6.82
N LYS A 125 -14.38 -8.11 6.28
CA LYS A 125 -15.69 -8.35 6.94
C LYS A 125 -15.55 -9.06 8.28
N LYS A 126 -14.62 -10.02 8.39
CA LYS A 126 -14.30 -10.70 9.66
C LYS A 126 -13.66 -9.77 10.71
N ASN A 127 -13.19 -8.59 10.32
CA ASN A 127 -12.41 -7.68 11.17
C ASN A 127 -12.89 -6.22 11.07
N PRO A 128 -14.15 -5.93 11.43
CA PRO A 128 -14.76 -4.61 11.23
C PRO A 128 -14.11 -3.51 12.08
N ASP A 129 -13.46 -3.87 13.18
CA ASP A 129 -12.78 -2.91 14.08
C ASP A 129 -11.45 -2.38 13.54
N PHE A 130 -10.91 -3.04 12.51
CA PHE A 130 -9.62 -2.73 11.91
C PHE A 130 -9.82 -1.95 10.61
N ARG A 131 -8.99 -0.92 10.41
CA ARG A 131 -8.92 -0.22 9.13
C ARG A 131 -7.84 -0.86 8.27
N THR A 132 -8.17 -1.15 7.02
CA THR A 132 -7.26 -1.81 6.10
C THR A 132 -6.31 -0.82 5.47
N ILE A 133 -5.03 -1.17 5.44
CA ILE A 133 -4.05 -0.62 4.50
C ILE A 133 -3.94 -1.62 3.36
N THR A 134 -4.49 -1.26 2.21
CA THR A 134 -4.36 -2.06 1.00
C THR A 134 -3.08 -1.64 0.28
N LEU A 135 -2.04 -2.47 0.37
CA LEU A 135 -0.77 -2.24 -0.35
C LEU A 135 -0.80 -2.70 -1.81
N TYR A 136 -1.93 -3.25 -2.25
CA TYR A 136 -2.12 -3.75 -3.60
C TYR A 136 -3.55 -3.49 -4.04
N ASN A 137 -3.80 -2.34 -4.67
CA ASN A 137 -5.01 -2.17 -5.46
C ASN A 137 -4.66 -2.67 -6.86
N ASN A 138 -5.24 -3.80 -7.27
CA ASN A 138 -5.15 -4.26 -8.64
C ASN A 138 -6.07 -3.36 -9.50
N ALA A 139 -5.70 -2.08 -9.61
CA ALA A 139 -6.34 -1.09 -10.47
C ALA A 139 -5.92 -1.26 -11.93
N LEU A 140 -5.66 -2.50 -12.36
CA LEU A 140 -5.41 -2.89 -13.76
C LEU A 140 -6.47 -3.86 -14.28
N ARG A 141 -7.63 -3.96 -13.62
CA ARG A 141 -8.86 -4.48 -14.23
C ARG A 141 -9.92 -3.38 -14.25
N GLU A 142 -9.71 -2.40 -15.12
CA GLU A 142 -10.73 -1.61 -15.82
C GLU A 142 -10.03 -0.49 -16.61
N ILE A 143 -9.35 -0.85 -17.72
CA ILE A 143 -9.34 -0.18 -19.04
C ILE A 143 -9.06 -1.26 -20.08
#